data_AF-A0AAN7AIP7-F1
#
_entry.id   AF-A0AAN7AIP7-F1
#
_cell.length_a   1.000
_cell.length_b   1.000
_cell.length_c   1.000
_cell.angle_alpha   90.00
_cell.angle_beta   90.00
_cell.angle_gamma   90.00
#
_symmetry.space_group_name_H-M   'P 1'
#
loop_
_entity.id
_entity.type
_entity.pdbx_description
1 polymer ?
#
loop_
_entity_poly.entity_id
_entity_poly.type
_entity_poly.pdbx_seq_one_letter_code
_entity_poly.pdbx_strand_id
1 'polypeptide(L)'
;MWGSCGLFFPKELGAGEGKTLSMEDTVNLSEPWVFGFEFSRPDPFFSDGRPDICLSRDVYRHPERQQRPTYQFSKIHDIYALRVVLLEIGMWQPVLSLEKSGFSRVKDPLAIQKYLIRQVENRLGSRAGEKYKQVVLKCLRGNFGVTNDTKEDLGLQQAFRSQVVDVLQKAADYI
;
A
#
# COMPACT_ATOMS: atom_id res chain seq x y z
N MET A 1 5.15 21.33 4.28
CA MET A 1 6.11 20.29 4.64
C MET A 1 5.26 19.05 4.88
N TRP A 2 5.34 18.05 4.01
CA TRP A 2 4.51 16.84 4.09
C TRP A 2 5.35 15.75 4.74
N GLY A 3 4.78 15.04 5.72
CA GLY A 3 5.44 13.97 6.45
C GLY A 3 5.69 12.78 5.55
N SER A 4 6.90 12.24 5.59
CA SER A 4 7.19 10.96 4.94
C SER A 4 6.66 9.85 5.84
N CYS A 5 5.58 9.18 5.44
CA CYS A 5 5.21 7.92 6.08
C CYS A 5 6.31 6.89 5.84
N GLY A 6 6.71 6.19 6.88
CA GLY A 6 7.81 5.23 6.82
C GLY A 6 7.49 3.94 7.55
N LEU A 7 8.18 2.89 7.12
CA LEU A 7 8.16 1.56 7.71
C LEU A 7 9.56 1.31 8.28
N PHE A 8 9.67 1.18 9.60
CA PHE A 8 10.92 0.87 10.28
C PHE A 8 10.85 -0.54 10.84
N PHE A 9 11.93 -1.29 10.69
CA PHE A 9 12.05 -2.62 11.28
C PHE A 9 13.13 -2.56 12.36
N PRO A 10 12.79 -2.77 13.63
CA PRO A 10 13.76 -2.76 14.70
C PRO A 10 14.76 -3.90 14.53
N LYS A 11 16.00 -3.68 15.00
CA LYS A 11 16.99 -4.75 15.15
C LYS A 11 16.65 -5.53 16.41
N GLU A 12 16.84 -6.85 16.39
CA GLU A 12 16.81 -7.61 17.63
C GLU A 12 17.96 -7.15 18.52
N LEU A 13 17.63 -6.54 19.67
CA LEU A 13 18.62 -6.33 20.73
C LEU A 13 18.90 -7.70 21.33
N GLY A 14 20.02 -8.32 20.93
CA GLY A 14 20.52 -9.51 21.58
C GLY A 14 20.60 -9.27 23.09
N ALA A 15 19.80 -10.00 23.86
CA ALA A 15 19.94 -10.03 25.30
C ALA A 15 21.30 -10.66 25.62
N GLY A 16 22.27 -9.85 26.04
CA GLY A 16 23.60 -10.33 26.36
C GLY A 16 24.46 -9.28 27.03
N GLU A 17 24.53 -9.36 28.36
CA GLU A 17 25.72 -8.92 29.10
C GLU A 17 26.97 -9.48 28.41
N GLY A 18 27.84 -8.58 27.97
CA GLY A 18 29.23 -8.85 27.59
C GLY A 18 29.47 -10.05 26.66
N LYS A 19 29.36 -9.85 25.34
CA LYS A 19 30.20 -10.59 24.37
C LYS A 19 30.30 -9.88 23.02
N THR A 20 31.52 -9.90 22.52
CA THR A 20 32.08 -9.51 21.23
C THR A 20 31.08 -9.30 20.08
N LEU A 21 31.14 -8.12 19.47
CA LEU A 21 30.45 -7.72 18.24
C LEU A 21 30.65 -8.77 17.11
N SER A 22 29.65 -9.61 16.86
CA SER A 22 29.53 -10.39 15.63
C SER A 22 28.50 -9.77 14.70
N MET A 23 28.92 -9.52 13.46
CA MET A 23 28.09 -9.00 12.37
C MET A 23 26.98 -9.99 12.00
N GLU A 24 25.78 -9.74 12.50
CA GLU A 24 24.52 -9.93 11.78
C GLU A 24 23.45 -9.23 12.61
N ASP A 25 23.33 -7.93 12.42
CA ASP A 25 22.20 -7.15 12.89
C ASP A 25 20.96 -7.63 12.12
N THR A 26 20.36 -8.74 12.55
CA THR A 26 19.16 -9.28 11.93
C THR A 26 18.01 -8.32 12.17
N VAL A 27 17.39 -7.91 11.07
CA VAL A 27 16.22 -7.02 11.08
C VAL A 27 14.99 -7.85 11.46
N ASN A 28 14.27 -7.44 12.51
CA ASN A 28 13.03 -8.11 12.90
C ASN A 28 11.90 -7.71 11.94
N LEU A 29 11.58 -8.60 11.00
CA LEU A 29 10.49 -8.41 10.03
C LEU A 29 9.09 -8.66 10.61
N SER A 30 9.00 -9.25 11.81
CA SER A 30 7.73 -9.59 12.47
C SER A 30 7.11 -8.39 13.20
N GLU A 31 7.92 -7.38 13.55
CA GLU A 31 7.48 -6.22 14.33
C GLU A 31 7.75 -4.88 13.61
N PRO A 32 7.16 -4.66 12.43
CA PRO A 32 7.31 -3.38 11.74
C PRO A 32 6.63 -2.24 12.49
N TRP A 33 7.28 -1.09 12.52
CA TRP A 33 6.74 0.15 13.06
C TRP A 33 6.35 1.08 11.91
N VAL A 34 5.09 1.53 11.91
CA VAL A 34 4.57 2.47 10.92
C VAL A 34 4.47 3.86 11.55
N PHE A 35 5.07 4.85 10.91
CA PHE A 35 5.07 6.25 11.36
C PHE A 35 4.73 7.21 10.22
N GLY A 36 4.59 8.50 10.53
CA GLY A 36 4.16 9.55 9.59
C GLY A 36 2.66 9.87 9.65
N PHE A 37 1.96 9.40 10.68
CA PHE A 37 0.58 9.78 10.99
C PHE A 37 0.46 11.18 11.64
N GLU A 38 1.50 12.00 11.58
CA GLU A 38 1.52 13.37 12.12
C GLU A 38 0.54 14.33 11.40
N PHE A 39 0.09 13.93 10.21
CA PHE A 39 -0.97 14.61 9.44
C PHE A 39 -2.31 13.87 9.49
N SER A 40 -2.42 12.80 10.29
CA SER A 40 -3.71 12.18 10.59
C SER A 40 -4.56 13.19 11.32
N ARG A 41 -5.84 13.23 10.96
CA ARG A 41 -6.80 14.18 11.50
C ARG A 41 -8.08 13.44 11.88
N PRO A 42 -8.78 13.88 12.92
CA PRO A 42 -10.11 13.39 13.19
C PRO A 42 -11.01 13.68 12.00
N ASP A 43 -11.89 12.74 11.72
CA ASP A 43 -12.76 12.74 10.55
C ASP A 43 -13.60 14.01 10.28
N PRO A 44 -14.16 14.73 11.28
CA PRO A 44 -14.95 15.93 11.00
C PRO A 44 -14.12 17.09 10.43
N PHE A 45 -12.80 17.01 10.49
CA PHE A 45 -11.92 18.05 9.96
C PHE A 45 -11.60 17.81 8.49
N PHE A 46 -11.83 18.83 7.68
CA PHE A 46 -11.58 18.75 6.25
C PHE A 46 -10.11 18.39 5.94
N SER A 47 -9.98 17.53 4.93
CA SER A 47 -9.03 17.73 3.84
C SER A 47 -8.47 19.15 3.70
N ASP A 48 -7.22 19.47 4.06
CA ASP A 48 -6.56 20.68 3.50
C ASP A 48 -6.61 20.61 1.96
N GLY A 49 -6.82 19.40 1.41
CA GLY A 49 -7.31 19.20 0.04
C GLY A 49 -6.28 19.60 -1.00
N ARG A 50 -5.06 19.90 -0.55
CA ARG A 50 -3.99 20.41 -1.37
C ARG A 50 -3.57 19.31 -2.35
N PRO A 51 -3.47 19.63 -3.65
CA PRO A 51 -2.89 18.72 -4.61
C PRO A 51 -1.46 18.39 -4.19
N ASP A 52 -1.06 17.13 -4.33
CA ASP A 52 0.36 16.81 -4.29
C ASP A 52 0.90 16.95 -5.70
N ILE A 53 1.74 17.96 -5.91
CA ILE A 53 2.40 18.17 -7.20
C ILE A 53 3.49 17.13 -7.47
N CYS A 54 3.89 16.37 -6.44
CA CYS A 54 4.91 15.35 -6.55
C CYS A 54 4.28 14.01 -6.95
N LEU A 55 4.43 13.65 -8.22
CA LEU A 55 3.90 12.41 -8.78
C LEU A 55 4.35 11.15 -8.01
N SER A 56 5.57 11.16 -7.47
CA SER A 56 6.09 10.03 -6.69
C SER A 56 5.32 9.77 -5.41
N ARG A 57 4.61 10.78 -4.88
CA ARG A 57 3.70 10.62 -3.74
C ARG A 57 2.26 10.44 -4.20
N ASP A 58 1.83 11.16 -5.24
CA ASP A 58 0.45 11.11 -5.73
C ASP A 58 0.09 9.73 -6.31
N VAL A 59 1.07 8.96 -6.82
CA VAL A 59 0.85 7.59 -7.32
C VAL A 59 0.32 6.61 -6.25
N TYR A 60 0.56 6.88 -4.96
CA TYR A 60 0.03 6.11 -3.83
C TYR A 60 -1.32 6.63 -3.32
N ARG A 61 -1.87 7.67 -3.94
CA ARG A 61 -3.17 8.23 -3.58
C ARG A 61 -4.27 7.66 -4.47
N HIS A 62 -5.47 7.49 -3.92
CA HIS A 62 -6.63 7.03 -4.69
C HIS A 62 -6.94 7.94 -5.88
N PRO A 63 -7.38 7.44 -7.05
CA PRO A 63 -7.50 8.22 -8.27
C PRO A 63 -8.54 9.35 -8.13
N GLU A 64 -9.59 9.12 -7.34
CA GLU A 64 -10.61 10.13 -6.97
C GLU A 64 -10.07 11.28 -6.09
N ARG A 65 -8.86 11.09 -5.54
CA ARG A 65 -8.19 12.01 -4.62
C ARG A 65 -6.86 12.51 -5.19
N GLN A 66 -6.39 11.99 -6.33
CA GLN A 66 -5.19 12.48 -7.02
C GLN A 66 -5.43 13.86 -7.61
N GLN A 67 -4.35 14.61 -7.86
CA GLN A 67 -4.41 15.98 -8.37
C GLN A 67 -5.34 16.85 -7.51
N ARG A 68 -6.47 17.33 -8.05
CA ARG A 68 -7.45 18.13 -7.32
C ARG A 68 -8.51 17.20 -6.72
N PRO A 69 -8.52 16.99 -5.40
CA PRO A 69 -9.41 16.00 -4.82
C PRO A 69 -10.87 16.47 -4.85
N THR A 70 -11.76 15.66 -5.42
CA THR A 70 -13.19 15.99 -5.54
C THR A 70 -14.06 15.28 -4.50
N TYR A 71 -13.53 14.24 -3.85
CA TYR A 71 -14.27 13.41 -2.89
C TYR A 71 -13.77 13.59 -1.46
N GLN A 72 -14.64 13.43 -0.47
CA GLN A 72 -14.21 13.34 0.93
C GLN A 72 -13.37 12.08 1.16
N PHE A 73 -12.53 12.11 2.18
CA PHE A 73 -11.73 10.96 2.56
C PHE A 73 -12.61 9.83 3.13
N SER A 74 -12.21 8.58 2.91
CA SER A 74 -12.93 7.37 3.32
C SER A 74 -11.94 6.21 3.43
N LYS A 75 -12.31 5.14 4.13
CA LYS A 75 -11.43 3.99 4.40
C LYS A 75 -10.83 3.34 3.14
N ILE A 76 -11.54 3.36 2.02
CA ILE A 76 -11.03 2.79 0.75
C ILE A 76 -9.82 3.55 0.21
N HIS A 77 -9.70 4.85 0.55
CA HIS A 77 -8.57 5.67 0.13
C HIS A 77 -7.25 5.24 0.78
N ASP A 78 -7.28 4.79 2.04
CA ASP A 78 -6.09 4.25 2.72
C ASP A 78 -5.66 2.90 2.14
N ILE A 79 -6.64 2.05 1.79
CA ILE A 79 -6.39 0.76 1.14
C ILE A 79 -5.68 0.95 -0.21
N TYR A 80 -5.85 2.09 -0.87
CA TYR A 80 -5.15 2.39 -2.13
C TYR A 80 -3.63 2.45 -1.96
N ALA A 81 -3.10 3.05 -0.89
CA ALA A 81 -1.65 3.14 -0.74
C ALA A 81 -1.06 1.72 -0.61
N LEU A 82 -1.72 0.88 0.19
CA LEU A 82 -1.28 -0.49 0.46
C LEU A 82 -1.26 -1.36 -0.81
N ARG A 83 -2.25 -1.24 -1.71
CA ARG A 83 -2.27 -2.02 -2.96
C ARG A 83 -1.14 -1.68 -3.92
N VAL A 84 -0.66 -0.44 -3.91
CA VAL A 84 0.52 -0.05 -4.69
C VAL A 84 1.78 -0.64 -4.05
N VAL A 85 1.91 -0.58 -2.72
CA VAL A 85 3.04 -1.20 -2.00
C VAL A 85 3.10 -2.71 -2.22
N LEU A 86 1.98 -3.42 -2.17
CA LEU A 86 1.94 -4.87 -2.49
C LEU A 86 2.39 -5.15 -3.92
N LEU A 87 2.01 -4.30 -4.88
CA LEU A 87 2.51 -4.42 -6.25
C LEU A 87 4.03 -4.24 -6.31
N GLU A 88 4.58 -3.25 -5.62
CA GLU A 88 6.03 -3.01 -5.58
C GLU A 88 6.79 -4.18 -4.96
N ILE A 89 6.28 -4.74 -3.87
CA ILE A 89 6.85 -5.93 -3.21
C ILE A 89 6.88 -7.10 -4.21
N GLY A 90 5.75 -7.45 -4.82
CA GLY A 90 5.71 -8.60 -5.72
C GLY A 90 6.43 -8.38 -7.06
N MET A 91 6.61 -7.13 -7.49
CA MET A 91 7.42 -6.79 -8.67
C MET A 91 8.90 -6.60 -8.37
N TRP A 92 9.26 -6.44 -7.09
CA TRP A 92 10.58 -6.07 -6.60
C TRP A 92 11.19 -4.87 -7.32
N GLN A 93 10.35 -3.87 -7.63
CA GLN A 93 10.78 -2.62 -8.28
C GLN A 93 9.79 -1.49 -7.95
N PRO A 94 10.24 -0.22 -7.90
CA PRO A 94 9.35 0.92 -7.66
C PRO A 94 8.27 1.05 -8.73
N VAL A 95 7.06 1.46 -8.37
CA VAL A 95 5.91 1.56 -9.26
C VAL A 95 6.17 2.54 -10.41
N LEU A 96 6.89 3.63 -10.13
CA LEU A 96 7.28 4.62 -11.13
C LEU A 96 8.25 4.03 -12.18
N SER A 97 9.00 2.98 -11.85
CA SER A 97 9.89 2.33 -12.81
C SER A 97 9.16 1.38 -13.78
N LEU A 98 7.88 1.06 -13.49
CA LEU A 98 7.08 0.18 -14.36
C LEU A 98 6.73 0.85 -15.69
N GLU A 99 6.65 2.18 -15.74
CA GLU A 99 6.39 2.97 -16.94
C GLU A 99 7.64 3.77 -17.30
N LYS A 100 8.01 3.81 -18.58
CA LYS A 100 9.29 4.36 -19.05
C LYS A 100 9.52 5.82 -18.64
N SER A 101 8.46 6.61 -18.54
CA SER A 101 8.50 8.01 -18.14
C SER A 101 8.05 8.26 -16.70
N GLY A 102 7.90 7.22 -15.88
CA GLY A 102 7.42 7.33 -14.51
C GLY A 102 6.04 7.96 -14.37
N PHE A 103 5.16 7.74 -15.35
CA PHE A 103 3.83 8.34 -15.47
C PHE A 103 3.82 9.87 -15.64
N SER A 104 4.97 10.53 -15.83
CA SER A 104 5.06 11.99 -15.98
C SER A 104 4.21 12.53 -17.14
N ARG A 105 3.94 11.70 -18.15
CA ARG A 105 3.12 12.04 -19.32
C ARG A 105 1.64 11.68 -19.16
N VAL A 106 1.28 10.94 -18.12
CA VAL A 106 -0.09 10.44 -17.90
C VAL A 106 -0.83 11.40 -17.00
N LYS A 107 -1.81 12.12 -17.57
CA LYS A 107 -2.63 13.08 -16.84
C LYS A 107 -3.87 12.48 -16.19
N ASP A 108 -4.27 11.26 -16.56
CA ASP A 108 -5.46 10.61 -16.03
C ASP A 108 -5.08 9.60 -14.93
N PRO A 109 -5.44 9.84 -13.66
CA PRO A 109 -5.28 8.89 -12.57
C PRO A 109 -5.83 7.49 -12.86
N LEU A 110 -6.96 7.39 -13.56
CA LEU A 110 -7.58 6.11 -13.90
C LEU A 110 -6.76 5.37 -14.96
N ALA A 111 -6.07 6.09 -15.84
CA ALA A 111 -5.15 5.49 -16.80
C ALA A 111 -3.94 4.85 -16.09
N ILE A 112 -3.41 5.49 -15.04
CA ILE A 112 -2.36 4.90 -14.20
C ILE A 112 -2.87 3.62 -13.54
N GLN A 113 -4.03 3.65 -12.89
CA GLN A 113 -4.61 2.46 -12.25
C GLN A 113 -4.81 1.31 -13.25
N LYS A 114 -5.36 1.58 -14.44
CA LYS A 114 -5.53 0.60 -15.52
C LYS A 114 -4.19 0.02 -15.98
N TYR A 115 -3.16 0.86 -16.07
CA TYR A 115 -1.81 0.41 -16.41
C TYR A 115 -1.25 -0.55 -15.34
N LEU A 116 -1.38 -0.21 -14.06
CA LEU A 116 -0.93 -1.07 -12.96
C LEU A 116 -1.64 -2.42 -12.97
N ILE A 117 -2.96 -2.44 -13.18
CA ILE A 117 -3.73 -3.69 -13.33
C ILE A 117 -3.17 -4.56 -14.45
N ARG A 118 -2.87 -3.98 -15.62
CA ARG A 118 -2.26 -4.72 -16.74
C ARG A 118 -0.88 -5.28 -16.39
N GLN A 119 -0.05 -4.52 -15.67
CA GLN A 119 1.26 -5.02 -15.22
C GLN A 119 1.10 -6.23 -14.29
N VAL A 120 0.12 -6.18 -13.39
CA VAL A 120 -0.19 -7.29 -12.48
C VAL A 120 -0.65 -8.52 -13.26
N GLU A 121 -1.60 -8.35 -14.18
CA GLU A 121 -2.17 -9.44 -14.98
C GLU A 121 -1.09 -10.19 -15.76
N ASN A 122 -0.15 -9.45 -16.36
CA ASN A 122 0.85 -9.99 -17.28
C ASN A 122 2.12 -10.52 -16.61
N ARG A 123 2.54 -9.93 -15.48
CA ARG A 123 3.90 -10.17 -14.93
C ARG A 123 3.92 -10.68 -13.50
N LEU A 124 2.89 -10.40 -12.69
CA LEU A 124 2.99 -10.67 -11.26
C LEU A 124 2.88 -12.16 -10.93
N GLY A 125 2.05 -12.89 -11.67
CA GLY A 125 1.83 -14.32 -11.44
C GLY A 125 3.10 -15.14 -11.56
N SER A 126 3.94 -14.86 -12.57
CA SER A 126 5.23 -15.54 -12.76
C SER A 126 6.32 -15.10 -11.78
N ARG A 127 6.13 -13.97 -11.07
CA ARG A 127 7.13 -13.39 -10.15
C ARG A 127 6.87 -13.73 -8.69
N ALA A 128 5.62 -13.58 -8.26
CA ALA A 128 5.20 -13.71 -6.86
C ALA A 128 4.17 -14.83 -6.64
N GLY A 129 3.77 -15.54 -7.70
CA GLY A 129 2.77 -16.60 -7.65
C GLY A 129 1.34 -16.13 -7.88
N GLU A 130 0.48 -17.07 -8.28
CA GLU A 130 -0.89 -16.76 -8.70
C GLU A 130 -1.76 -16.27 -7.53
N LYS A 131 -1.62 -16.86 -6.34
CA LYS A 131 -2.36 -16.40 -5.14
C LYS A 131 -2.06 -14.93 -4.81
N TYR A 132 -0.78 -14.54 -4.83
CA TYR A 132 -0.37 -13.16 -4.59
C TYR A 132 -0.92 -12.21 -5.66
N LYS A 133 -0.82 -12.61 -6.94
CA LYS A 133 -1.40 -11.87 -8.07
C LYS A 133 -2.89 -11.58 -7.86
N GLN A 134 -3.67 -12.59 -7.47
CA GLN A 134 -5.11 -12.42 -7.27
C GLN A 134 -5.42 -11.45 -6.12
N VAL A 135 -4.66 -11.51 -5.03
CA VAL A 135 -4.77 -10.56 -3.92
C VAL A 135 -4.51 -9.13 -4.39
N VAL A 136 -3.40 -8.88 -5.09
CA VAL A 136 -3.05 -7.53 -5.58
C VAL A 136 -4.08 -7.02 -6.58
N LEU A 137 -4.58 -7.87 -7.49
CA LEU A 137 -5.65 -7.48 -8.42
C LEU A 137 -6.93 -7.08 -7.71
N LYS A 138 -7.33 -7.84 -6.70
CA LYS A 138 -8.52 -7.53 -5.92
C LYS A 138 -8.39 -6.17 -5.24
N CYS A 139 -7.25 -5.91 -4.62
CA CYS A 139 -6.97 -4.63 -4.00
C CYS A 139 -6.97 -3.49 -5.02
N LEU A 140 -6.29 -3.64 -6.17
CA LEU A 140 -6.24 -2.64 -7.27
C LEU A 140 -7.60 -2.32 -7.87
N ARG A 141 -8.49 -3.30 -7.97
CA ARG A 141 -9.87 -3.08 -8.42
C ARG A 141 -10.74 -2.44 -7.34
N GLY A 142 -10.35 -2.56 -6.07
CA GLY A 142 -11.08 -2.00 -4.92
C GLY A 142 -12.44 -2.64 -4.66
N ASN A 143 -12.73 -3.78 -5.30
CA ASN A 143 -14.00 -4.48 -5.15
C ASN A 143 -13.89 -5.56 -4.06
N PHE A 144 -14.29 -5.18 -2.85
CA PHE A 144 -14.37 -6.07 -1.70
C PHE A 144 -15.79 -6.60 -1.43
N GLY A 145 -16.75 -6.29 -2.30
CA GLY A 145 -18.15 -6.71 -2.14
C GLY A 145 -18.90 -5.99 -1.00
N VAL A 146 -18.36 -4.87 -0.51
CA VAL A 146 -18.97 -4.05 0.53
C VAL A 146 -19.41 -2.73 -0.08
N THR A 147 -20.69 -2.41 0.07
CA THR A 147 -21.30 -1.16 -0.40
C THR A 147 -21.81 -0.37 0.78
N ASN A 148 -21.68 0.97 0.73
CA ASN A 148 -22.19 1.89 1.75
C ASN A 148 -21.63 1.63 3.17
N ASP A 149 -20.38 1.17 3.27
CA ASP A 149 -19.67 1.04 4.55
C ASP A 149 -19.40 2.45 5.10
N THR A 150 -20.14 2.83 6.15
CA THR A 150 -19.93 4.09 6.86
C THR A 150 -18.62 4.05 7.65
N LYS A 151 -18.29 5.13 8.36
CA LYS A 151 -16.98 5.25 9.01
C LYS A 151 -16.91 4.37 10.26
N GLU A 152 -18.04 4.18 10.91
CA GLU A 152 -18.26 3.39 12.11
C GLU A 152 -18.38 1.89 11.79
N ASP A 153 -18.75 1.57 10.55
CA ASP A 153 -18.88 0.18 10.11
C ASP A 153 -17.51 -0.51 10.01
N LEU A 154 -17.50 -1.82 10.19
CA LEU A 154 -16.29 -2.64 10.07
C LEU A 154 -16.30 -3.51 8.80
N GLY A 155 -17.32 -3.38 7.95
CA GLY A 155 -17.56 -4.29 6.82
C GLY A 155 -16.40 -4.32 5.84
N LEU A 156 -15.88 -3.16 5.45
CA LEU A 156 -14.73 -3.08 4.54
C LEU A 156 -13.47 -3.66 5.17
N GLN A 157 -13.26 -3.46 6.47
CA GLN A 157 -12.07 -3.97 7.19
C GLN A 157 -12.13 -5.49 7.34
N GLN A 158 -13.30 -6.04 7.66
CA GLN A 158 -13.54 -7.49 7.72
C GLN A 158 -13.38 -8.14 6.34
N ALA A 159 -13.91 -7.49 5.30
CA ALA A 159 -13.74 -7.94 3.92
C ALA A 159 -12.26 -7.89 3.50
N PHE A 160 -11.54 -6.83 3.85
CA PHE A 160 -10.10 -6.72 3.59
C PHE A 160 -9.32 -7.82 4.32
N ARG A 161 -9.60 -8.05 5.61
CA ARG A 161 -8.97 -9.11 6.40
C ARG A 161 -9.14 -10.49 5.74
N SER A 162 -10.39 -10.88 5.50
CA SER A 162 -10.72 -12.21 4.97
C SER A 162 -10.22 -12.44 3.55
N GLN A 163 -10.25 -11.41 2.69
CA GLN A 163 -9.93 -11.54 1.27
C GLN A 163 -8.48 -11.23 0.91
N VAL A 164 -7.73 -10.59 1.79
CA VAL A 164 -6.33 -10.18 1.56
C VAL A 164 -5.43 -10.79 2.62
N VAL A 165 -5.60 -10.41 3.88
CA VAL A 165 -4.69 -10.77 4.96
C VAL A 165 -4.68 -12.27 5.21
N ASP A 166 -5.85 -12.88 5.37
CA ASP A 166 -5.95 -14.31 5.65
C ASP A 166 -5.52 -15.16 4.45
N VAL A 167 -5.67 -14.64 3.23
CA VAL A 167 -5.18 -15.31 2.01
C VAL A 167 -3.66 -15.30 1.96
N LEU A 168 -3.05 -14.15 2.27
CA LEU A 168 -1.59 -14.01 2.34
C LEU A 168 -1.00 -14.84 3.48
N GLN A 169 -1.63 -14.84 4.66
CA GLN A 169 -1.22 -15.66 5.80
C GLN A 169 -1.21 -17.14 5.41
N LYS A 170 -2.34 -17.65 4.88
CA LYS A 170 -2.41 -19.03 4.40
C LYS A 170 -1.33 -19.31 3.38
N ALA A 171 -1.10 -18.41 2.42
CA ALA A 171 -0.07 -18.60 1.41
C ALA A 171 1.34 -18.69 2.02
N ALA A 172 1.63 -17.93 3.08
CA ALA A 172 2.89 -17.99 3.81
C ALA A 172 3.03 -19.29 4.61
N ASP A 173 1.95 -19.78 5.23
CA ASP A 173 1.97 -21.03 6.01
C ASP A 173 2.21 -22.30 5.17
N TYR A 174 2.05 -22.21 3.84
CA TYR A 174 2.29 -23.31 2.89
C TYR A 174 3.69 -23.32 2.26
N ILE A 175 4.58 -22.40 2.65
CA ILE A 175 5.97 -22.29 2.20
C ILE A 175 6.89 -22.81 3.30
#